data_AF-A0A8G2C8N1-F1
#
_entry.id   AF-A0A8G2C8N1-F1
#
_cell.length_a   1.000
_cell.length_b   1.000
_cell.length_c   1.000
_cell.angle_alpha   90.00
_cell.angle_beta   90.00
_cell.angle_gamma   90.00
#
_symmetry.space_group_name_H-M   'P 1'
#
loop_
_entity.id
_entity.type
_entity.pdbx_description
1 polymer ?
#
loop_
_entity_poly.entity_id
_entity_poly.type
_entity_poly.pdbx_seq_one_letter_code
_entity_poly.pdbx_strand_id
1 'polypeptide(L)' 'MQEDKKVYAKVLIEELLAQASDEREDEIIAELEKILPDPEFMDYIFHSDEFEQDDGTFDIEKFIEKCFSYKSIAL' A
#
# COMPACT_ATOMS: atom_id res chain seq x y z
N MET A 1 -7.62 2.74 -16.27
CA MET A 1 -8.47 2.98 -15.07
C MET A 1 -7.99 2.19 -13.85
N GLN A 2 -7.75 0.87 -13.93
CA GLN A 2 -7.20 0.10 -12.80
C GLN A 2 -5.67 0.13 -12.76
N GLU A 3 -5.01 0.15 -13.92
CA GLU A 3 -3.55 0.30 -14.05
C GLU A 3 -3.06 1.65 -13.50
N ASP A 4 -3.77 2.75 -13.80
CA ASP A 4 -3.47 4.08 -13.25
C ASP A 4 -3.54 4.12 -11.71
N LYS A 5 -4.48 3.38 -11.12
CA LYS A 5 -4.64 3.27 -9.66
C LYS A 5 -3.48 2.51 -9.02
N LYS A 6 -3.01 1.44 -9.65
CA LYS A 6 -1.82 0.69 -9.18
C LYS A 6 -0.57 1.55 -9.25
N VAL A 7 -0.37 2.26 -10.36
CA VAL A 7 0.77 3.19 -10.51
C VAL A 7 0.70 4.30 -9.47
N TYR A 8 -0.47 4.90 -9.24
CA TYR A 8 -0.63 5.95 -8.25
C TYR A 8 -0.41 5.44 -6.82
N ALA A 9 -0.96 4.27 -6.47
CA ALA A 9 -0.72 3.64 -5.18
C ALA A 9 0.78 3.36 -4.95
N LYS A 10 1.49 2.89 -5.98
CA LYS A 10 2.95 2.66 -5.92
C LYS A 10 3.71 3.92 -5.50
N VAL A 11 3.45 5.03 -6.19
CA VAL A 11 4.11 6.32 -5.90
C VAL A 11 3.85 6.77 -4.47
N LEU A 12 2.61 6.63 -3.98
CA LEU A 12 2.23 7.00 -2.63
C LEU A 12 2.94 6.14 -1.56
N ILE A 13 3.06 4.83 -1.79
CA ILE A 13 3.76 3.91 -0.87
C ILE A 13 5.27 4.19 -0.87
N GLU A 14 5.86 4.43 -2.04
CA GLU A 14 7.27 4.83 -2.14
C GLU A 14 7.53 6.13 -1.36
N GLU A 15 6.61 7.10 -1.44
CA GLU A 15 6.69 8.36 -0.69
C GLU A 15 6.54 8.12 0.83
N LEU A 16 5.60 7.26 1.25
CA LEU A 16 5.38 6.91 2.65
C LEU A 16 6.63 6.29 3.28
N LEU A 17 7.26 5.34 2.59
CA LEU A 17 8.45 4.63 3.06
C LEU A 17 9.71 5.51 3.06
N ALA A 18 9.72 6.58 2.26
CA ALA A 18 10.87 7.48 2.14
C ALA A 18 10.98 8.52 3.28
N GLN A 19 10.28 8.33 4.41
CA GLN A 19 10.14 9.27 5.52
C GLN A 19 9.40 10.56 5.12
N ALA A 20 8.13 10.41 4.76
CA ALA A 20 7.23 11.55 4.68
C ALA A 20 7.08 12.23 6.05
N SER A 21 6.76 13.54 6.07
CA SER A 21 6.38 14.22 7.32
C SER A 21 5.05 13.65 7.85
N ASP A 22 4.81 13.68 9.16
CA ASP A 22 3.55 13.21 9.78
C ASP A 22 2.28 13.71 9.04
N GLU A 23 2.22 15.01 8.72
CA GLU A 23 1.09 15.60 7.98
C GLU A 23 0.90 14.97 6.58
N ARG A 24 2.00 14.59 5.94
CA ARG A 24 2.02 13.98 4.61
C ARG A 24 1.70 12.50 4.66
N GLU A 25 2.11 11.81 5.72
CA GLU A 25 1.73 10.41 5.97
C GLU A 25 0.21 10.27 6.07
N ASP A 26 -0.45 11.14 6.85
CA ASP A 26 -1.91 11.17 6.98
C ASP A 26 -2.61 11.39 5.63
N GLU A 27 -2.11 12.32 4.80
CA GLU A 27 -2.64 12.54 3.45
C GLU A 27 -2.48 11.32 2.55
N ILE A 28 -1.30 10.68 2.58
CA ILE A 28 -1.00 9.49 1.80
C ILE A 28 -1.93 8.34 2.20
N ILE A 29 -2.09 8.10 3.50
CA ILE A 29 -2.96 7.05 4.04
C ILE A 29 -4.42 7.29 3.58
N ALA A 30 -4.92 8.52 3.72
CA ALA A 30 -6.27 8.88 3.29
C ALA A 30 -6.49 8.70 1.78
N GLU A 31 -5.46 8.91 0.95
CA GLU A 31 -5.54 8.63 -0.48
C GLU A 31 -5.51 7.12 -0.78
N LEU A 32 -4.63 6.36 -0.11
CA LEU A 32 -4.54 4.91 -0.24
C LEU A 32 -5.86 4.22 0.13
N GLU A 33 -6.54 4.65 1.21
CA GLU A 33 -7.86 4.14 1.61
C GLU A 33 -8.92 4.27 0.51
N LYS A 34 -8.83 5.28 -0.37
CA LYS A 34 -9.78 5.49 -1.47
C LYS A 34 -9.50 4.59 -2.68
N ILE A 35 -8.26 4.11 -2.80
CA ILE A 35 -7.75 3.46 -4.00
C ILE A 35 -7.61 1.95 -3.80
N LEU A 36 -7.06 1.55 -2.66
CA LEU A 36 -6.84 0.16 -2.31
C LEU A 36 -8.17 -0.48 -1.88
N PRO A 37 -8.53 -1.65 -2.44
CA PRO A 37 -9.76 -2.32 -2.06
C PRO A 37 -9.62 -3.16 -0.78
N ASP A 38 -8.39 -3.38 -0.31
CA ASP A 38 -8.09 -4.12 0.91
C ASP A 38 -8.04 -3.16 2.11
N PRO A 39 -8.90 -3.29 3.13
CA PRO A 39 -8.87 -2.43 4.31
C PRO A 39 -7.72 -2.76 5.28
N GLU A 40 -7.06 -3.91 5.15
CA GLU A 40 -5.97 -4.34 6.03
C GLU A 40 -4.59 -3.89 5.53
N PHE A 41 -4.54 -3.06 4.48
CA PHE A 41 -3.30 -2.63 3.83
C PHE A 41 -2.31 -1.93 4.79
N MET A 42 -2.77 -1.26 5.84
CA MET A 42 -1.88 -0.64 6.83
C MET A 42 -1.17 -1.66 7.71
N ASP A 43 -1.84 -2.76 8.07
CA ASP A 43 -1.25 -3.83 8.88
C ASP A 43 -0.07 -4.48 8.12
N TYR A 44 -0.25 -4.64 6.81
CA TYR A 44 0.78 -5.11 5.90
C TYR A 44 2.01 -4.20 5.80
N ILE A 45 1.86 -2.89 5.98
CA ILE A 45 2.97 -1.92 5.91
C ILE A 45 3.70 -1.81 7.25
N PHE A 46 2.96 -1.73 8.36
CA PHE A 46 3.53 -1.38 9.68
C PHE A 46 3.75 -2.57 10.62
N HIS A 47 3.09 -3.70 10.36
CA HIS A 47 3.04 -4.83 11.29
C HIS A 47 3.34 -6.20 10.65
N SER A 48 3.65 -6.24 9.35
CA SER A 48 3.93 -7.47 8.62
C SER A 48 5.28 -7.45 7.94
N ASP A 49 6.04 -8.53 8.12
CA ASP A 49 7.27 -8.81 7.37
C ASP A 49 6.98 -9.58 6.05
N GLU A 50 5.70 -9.82 5.69
CA GLU A 50 5.31 -10.59 4.48
C GLU A 50 5.85 -9.98 3.17
N PHE A 51 6.08 -8.67 3.20
CA PHE A 51 6.56 -7.88 2.08
C PHE A 51 8.01 -7.41 2.26
N GLU A 52 8.71 -7.86 3.30
CA GLU A 52 10.15 -7.59 3.42
C GLU A 52 10.94 -8.49 2.46
N GLN A 53 11.85 -7.91 1.69
CA GLN A 53 12.77 -8.61 0.81
C GLN A 53 14.06 -9.00 1.56
N ASP A 54 14.85 -9.92 1.00
CA ASP A 54 16.12 -10.36 1.60
C ASP A 54 17.14 -9.23 1.83
N ASP A 55 17.00 -8.09 1.14
CA ASP A 55 17.85 -6.91 1.30
C ASP A 55 17.31 -5.90 2.33
N GLY A 56 16.20 -6.22 3.00
CA GLY A 56 15.52 -5.36 3.98
C GLY A 56 14.68 -4.25 3.34
N THR A 57 14.46 -4.30 2.02
CA THR A 57 13.55 -3.38 1.34
C THR A 57 12.12 -3.93 1.30
N PHE A 58 11.13 -3.05 1.11
CA PHE A 58 9.73 -3.44 1.02
C PHE A 58 9.34 -3.76 -0.43
N ASP A 59 8.73 -4.93 -0.65
CA ASP A 59 8.23 -5.40 -1.95
C ASP A 59 6.88 -4.74 -2.29
N ILE A 60 6.97 -3.52 -2.80
CA ILE A 60 5.81 -2.70 -3.16
C ILE A 60 4.98 -3.37 -4.27
N GLU A 61 5.63 -4.09 -5.20
CA GLU A 61 4.91 -4.74 -6.31
C GLU A 61 4.01 -5.86 -5.78
N LYS A 62 4.57 -6.76 -4.96
CA LYS A 62 3.81 -7.84 -4.32
C LYS A 62 2.71 -7.32 -3.42
N PHE A 63 2.97 -6.24 -2.67
CA PHE A 63 1.98 -5.57 -1.83
C PHE A 63 0.79 -5.05 -2.64
N ILE A 64 1.05 -4.32 -3.73
CA ILE A 64 -0.01 -3.78 -4.59
C ILE A 64 -0.81 -4.92 -5.23
N GLU A 65 -0.13 -5.98 -5.69
CA GLU A 65 -0.82 -7.13 -6.24
C GLU A 65 -1.74 -7.80 -5.22
N LYS A 66 -1.28 -7.96 -3.97
CA LYS A 66 -2.09 -8.51 -2.88
C LYS A 66 -3.30 -7.63 -2.59
N CYS A 67 -3.08 -6.33 -2.36
CA CYS A 67 -4.16 -5.39 -2.05
C CYS A 67 -5.21 -5.34 -3.16
N PHE A 68 -4.81 -5.28 -4.44
CA PHE A 68 -5.76 -5.25 -5.55
C PHE A 68 -6.38 -6.62 -5.90
N SER A 69 -5.78 -7.71 -5.42
CA SER A 69 -6.36 -9.06 -5.53
C SER A 69 -7.37 -9.34 -4.42
N TYR A 70 -7.47 -8.47 -3.41
CA TYR A 70 -8.49 -8.56 -2.37
C TYR A 70 -9.88 -8.54 -3.00
N LYS A 71 -10.57 -9.66 -2.89
CA LYS A 71 -11.98 -9.79 -3.25
C LYS A 71 -12.74 -9.79 -1.94
N SER A 72 -13.40 -8.68 -1.63
CA SER A 72 -14.38 -8.64 -0.56
C SER A 72 -15.33 -9.82 -0.74
N ILE A 73 -15.33 -10.75 0.20
CA ILE A 73 -16.32 -11.81 0.24
C ILE A 73 -17.62 -11.09 0.57
N ALA A 74 -18.45 -10.87 -0.46
CA ALA A 74 -19.81 -10.40 -0.25
C ALA A 74 -20.54 -11.46 0.58
N LEU A 75 -20.66 -11.23 1.88
CA LEU A 75 -21.53 -11.97 2.80
C LEU A 75 -22.98 -11.57 2.58
#